data_AF-A0A9D5UEK8-F1
#
_entry.id   AF-A0A9D5UEK8-F1
#
_cell.length_a   1.000
_cell.length_b   1.000
_cell.length_c   1.000
_cell.angle_alpha   90.00
_cell.angle_beta   90.00
_cell.angle_gamma   90.00
#
_symmetry.space_group_name_H-M   'P 1'
#
loop_
_entity.id
_entity.type
_entity.pdbx_description
1 polymer ?
#
loop_
_entity_poly.entity_id
_entity_poly.type
_entity_poly.pdbx_seq_one_letter_code
_entity_poly.pdbx_strand_id
1 'polypeptide(L)'
;MTADLAEATAALRTQWDRLERWLGSLDDTLDDAVDQPSVLDGWTVGELVSHLGRAMDALVAAGPVAPGTNPLTLAEYLGTYPERAEQIAQVTRALDDEIAADRLTAVSGYARRAFARLDELSPTETVVQARRGPITLRDMVVSRVIELVVHADDLERSLPGVAEKAVDRGALDLVAAELLRIVVTRGGWSLEVVDPRLWVRLATGRTPYDVDDLARALAPLHTSDSVPDLGRMLPLL
;
A
#
# COMPACT_ATOMS: atom_id res chain seq x y z
N MET A 1 -6.28 7.05 16.99
CA MET A 1 -5.22 6.21 17.59
C MET A 1 -4.52 5.47 16.47
N THR A 2 -3.20 5.28 16.57
CA THR A 2 -2.40 4.51 15.60
C THR A 2 -2.76 3.04 15.73
N ALA A 3 -3.03 2.35 14.60
CA ALA A 3 -3.39 0.95 14.64
C ALA A 3 -2.27 0.11 15.29
N ASP A 4 -2.58 -0.82 16.19
CA ASP A 4 -1.56 -1.72 16.73
C ASP A 4 -1.14 -2.80 15.70
N LEU A 5 -0.21 -3.67 16.07
CA LEU A 5 0.24 -4.75 15.18
C LEU A 5 -0.88 -5.74 14.83
N ALA A 6 -1.79 -6.04 15.77
CA ALA A 6 -2.88 -6.97 15.56
C ALA A 6 -3.92 -6.37 14.59
N GLU A 7 -4.27 -5.10 14.78
CA GLU A 7 -5.16 -4.35 13.89
C GLU A 7 -4.57 -4.24 12.48
N ALA A 8 -3.28 -3.89 12.36
CA ALA A 8 -2.60 -3.84 11.07
C ALA A 8 -2.53 -5.21 10.38
N THR A 9 -2.31 -6.28 11.15
CA THR A 9 -2.27 -7.66 10.62
C THR A 9 -3.65 -8.10 10.14
N ALA A 10 -4.71 -7.78 10.90
CA ALA A 10 -6.08 -8.08 10.51
C ALA A 10 -6.46 -7.34 9.22
N ALA A 11 -6.10 -6.06 9.11
CA ALA A 11 -6.32 -5.27 7.90
C ALA A 11 -5.55 -5.84 6.69
N LEU A 12 -4.29 -6.25 6.86
CA LEU A 12 -3.51 -6.86 5.79
C LEU A 12 -4.16 -8.15 5.27
N ARG A 13 -4.55 -9.05 6.17
CA ARG A 13 -5.22 -10.31 5.82
C ARG A 13 -6.57 -10.04 5.14
N THR A 14 -7.37 -9.14 5.68
CA THR A 14 -8.69 -8.80 5.13
C THR A 14 -8.59 -8.19 3.73
N GLN A 15 -7.66 -7.25 3.53
CA GLN A 15 -7.41 -6.65 2.23
C GLN A 15 -6.91 -7.70 1.23
N TRP A 16 -5.98 -8.58 1.63
CA TRP A 16 -5.49 -9.66 0.78
C TRP A 16 -6.62 -10.62 0.38
N ASP A 17 -7.39 -11.14 1.33
CA ASP A 17 -8.47 -12.09 1.07
C ASP A 17 -9.53 -11.50 0.14
N ARG A 18 -9.76 -10.18 0.23
CA ARG A 18 -10.65 -9.47 -0.70
C ARG A 18 -10.06 -9.38 -2.09
N LEU A 19 -8.79 -9.01 -2.20
CA LEU A 19 -8.09 -8.88 -3.46
C LEU A 19 -7.94 -10.22 -4.18
N GLU A 20 -7.62 -11.30 -3.45
CA GLU A 20 -7.52 -12.65 -3.99
C GLU A 20 -8.86 -13.14 -4.54
N ARG A 21 -9.97 -12.94 -3.80
CA ARG A 21 -11.31 -13.27 -4.28
C ARG A 21 -11.71 -12.45 -5.50
N TRP A 22 -11.36 -11.16 -5.51
CA TRP A 22 -11.67 -10.26 -6.61
C TRP A 22 -10.89 -10.64 -7.87
N LEU A 23 -9.57 -10.89 -7.76
CA LEU A 23 -8.76 -11.34 -8.89
C LEU A 23 -9.24 -12.70 -9.42
N GLY A 24 -9.60 -13.62 -8.53
CA GLY A 24 -10.13 -14.92 -8.90
C GLY A 24 -11.54 -14.90 -9.49
N SER A 25 -12.28 -13.78 -9.41
CA SER A 25 -13.60 -13.64 -10.05
C SER A 25 -13.55 -12.96 -11.42
N LEU A 26 -12.38 -12.49 -11.85
CA LEU A 26 -12.21 -11.84 -13.15
C LEU A 26 -12.21 -12.84 -14.31
N ASP A 27 -11.75 -14.08 -14.08
CA ASP A 27 -11.62 -15.13 -15.09
C ASP A 27 -11.04 -14.58 -16.42
N ASP A 28 -11.73 -14.81 -17.55
CA ASP A 28 -11.35 -14.35 -18.89
C ASP A 28 -11.13 -12.82 -18.97
N THR A 29 -11.78 -12.03 -18.11
CA THR A 29 -11.60 -10.56 -18.07
C THR A 29 -10.17 -10.19 -17.72
N LEU A 30 -9.52 -10.94 -16.83
CA LEU A 30 -8.14 -10.69 -16.50
C LEU A 30 -7.24 -11.14 -17.66
N ASP A 31 -7.47 -12.31 -18.22
CA ASP A 31 -6.68 -12.85 -19.34
C ASP A 31 -6.71 -11.95 -20.59
N ASP A 32 -7.86 -11.32 -20.88
CA ASP A 32 -7.96 -10.33 -21.96
C ASP A 32 -7.23 -9.02 -21.65
N ALA A 33 -7.06 -8.71 -20.35
CA ALA A 33 -6.52 -7.45 -19.88
C ALA A 33 -5.02 -7.46 -19.54
N VAL A 34 -4.40 -8.63 -19.33
CA VAL A 34 -3.01 -8.71 -18.79
C VAL A 34 -1.97 -7.96 -19.61
N ASP A 35 -2.13 -7.91 -20.93
CA ASP A 35 -1.24 -7.16 -21.83
C ASP A 35 -1.67 -5.71 -22.06
N GLN A 36 -2.83 -5.31 -21.55
CA GLN A 36 -3.34 -3.95 -21.68
C GLN A 36 -2.62 -3.02 -20.70
N PRO A 37 -2.47 -1.72 -21.05
CA PRO A 37 -1.97 -0.73 -20.12
C PRO A 37 -2.82 -0.65 -18.85
N SER A 38 -2.16 -0.57 -17.70
CA SER A 38 -2.77 -0.18 -16.44
C SER A 38 -2.85 1.35 -16.31
N VAL A 39 -3.42 1.84 -15.22
CA VAL A 39 -3.36 3.28 -14.87
C VAL A 39 -1.99 3.76 -14.40
N LEU A 40 -1.03 2.86 -14.18
CA LEU A 40 0.35 3.22 -13.89
C LEU A 40 1.13 3.31 -15.20
N ASP A 41 1.71 4.48 -15.46
CA ASP A 41 2.46 4.73 -16.70
C ASP A 41 3.57 3.69 -16.92
N GLY A 42 3.54 3.06 -18.09
CA GLY A 42 4.54 2.06 -18.49
C GLY A 42 4.40 0.70 -17.81
N TRP A 43 3.24 0.42 -17.19
CA TRP A 43 2.90 -0.88 -16.61
C TRP A 43 1.66 -1.48 -17.25
N THR A 44 1.69 -2.78 -17.52
CA THR A 44 0.49 -3.55 -17.91
C THR A 44 -0.34 -3.95 -16.68
N VAL A 45 -1.58 -4.39 -16.90
CA VAL A 45 -2.41 -4.98 -15.83
C VAL A 45 -1.74 -6.23 -15.25
N GLY A 46 -1.13 -7.07 -16.10
CA GLY A 46 -0.40 -8.27 -15.68
C GLY A 46 0.78 -7.94 -14.75
N GLU A 47 1.60 -6.96 -15.14
CA GLU A 47 2.73 -6.47 -14.32
C GLU A 47 2.24 -5.92 -12.97
N LEU A 48 1.12 -5.18 -12.96
CA LEU A 48 0.52 -4.66 -11.73
C LEU A 48 0.01 -5.79 -10.81
N VAL A 49 -0.61 -6.85 -11.36
CA VAL A 49 -1.00 -8.03 -10.59
C VAL A 49 0.23 -8.75 -10.02
N SER A 50 1.25 -8.97 -10.84
CA SER A 50 2.52 -9.60 -10.42
C SER A 50 3.21 -8.81 -9.31
N HIS A 51 3.11 -7.48 -9.35
CA HIS A 51 3.65 -6.62 -8.32
C HIS A 51 3.02 -6.82 -6.93
N LEU A 52 1.76 -7.24 -6.84
CA LEU A 52 1.14 -7.58 -5.55
C LEU A 52 1.92 -8.67 -4.82
N GLY A 53 2.36 -9.70 -5.55
CA GLY A 53 3.21 -10.77 -5.01
C GLY A 53 4.56 -10.22 -4.52
N ARG A 54 5.21 -9.37 -5.32
CA ARG A 54 6.46 -8.68 -4.94
C ARG A 54 6.31 -7.80 -3.70
N ALA A 55 5.19 -7.08 -3.59
CA ALA A 55 4.87 -6.24 -2.45
C ALA A 55 4.78 -7.09 -1.17
N MET A 56 4.13 -8.26 -1.22
CA MET A 56 4.04 -9.20 -0.11
C MET A 56 5.39 -9.84 0.24
N ASP A 57 6.21 -10.18 -0.75
CA ASP A 57 7.55 -10.78 -0.56
C ASP A 57 8.51 -9.88 0.26
N ALA A 58 8.19 -8.59 0.45
CA ALA A 58 8.93 -7.73 1.37
C ALA A 58 8.85 -8.17 2.84
N LEU A 59 7.75 -8.80 3.26
CA LEU A 59 7.66 -9.41 4.60
C LEU A 59 8.54 -10.66 4.69
N VAL A 60 8.63 -11.45 3.62
CA VAL A 60 9.50 -12.63 3.58
C VAL A 60 10.97 -12.25 3.77
N ALA A 61 11.38 -11.14 3.15
CA ALA A 61 12.72 -10.58 3.32
C ALA A 61 12.97 -9.97 4.71
N ALA A 62 11.96 -9.84 5.57
CA ALA A 62 12.12 -9.27 6.89
C ALA A 62 12.79 -10.27 7.86
N GLY A 63 13.73 -9.77 8.65
CA GLY A 63 14.50 -10.58 9.59
C GLY A 63 14.75 -9.90 10.93
N PRO A 64 15.29 -10.64 11.92
CA PRO A 64 15.65 -10.08 13.21
C PRO A 64 16.76 -9.03 13.08
N VAL A 65 16.85 -8.13 14.06
CA VAL A 65 17.91 -7.11 14.19
C VAL A 65 18.66 -7.27 15.50
N ALA A 66 19.82 -6.62 15.62
CA ALA A 66 20.52 -6.54 16.90
C ALA A 66 19.69 -5.74 17.93
N PRO A 67 19.69 -6.11 19.22
CA PRO A 67 19.02 -5.34 20.27
C PRO A 67 19.47 -3.88 20.29
N GLY A 68 18.51 -2.96 20.44
CA GLY A 68 18.78 -1.51 20.45
C GLY A 68 18.91 -0.86 19.07
N THR A 69 18.68 -1.60 17.98
CA THR A 69 18.61 -1.02 16.63
C THR A 69 17.48 0.01 16.54
N ASN A 70 17.82 1.24 16.11
CA ASN A 70 16.83 2.30 15.94
C ASN A 70 16.07 2.12 14.61
N PRO A 71 14.75 1.90 14.64
CA PRO A 71 13.97 1.74 13.42
C PRO A 71 13.76 3.07 12.70
N LEU A 72 13.63 3.01 11.38
CA LEU A 72 13.00 4.08 10.59
C LEU A 72 11.55 4.25 11.03
N THR A 73 11.06 5.48 10.99
CA THR A 73 9.62 5.77 11.02
C THR A 73 8.96 5.28 9.73
N LEU A 74 7.63 5.03 9.77
CA LEU A 74 6.85 4.75 8.56
C LEU A 74 7.11 5.81 7.46
N ALA A 75 7.12 7.09 7.82
CA ALA A 75 7.30 8.18 6.87
C ALA A 75 8.67 8.17 6.18
N GLU A 76 9.74 7.85 6.92
CA GLU A 76 11.09 7.69 6.37
C GLU A 76 11.16 6.47 5.46
N TYR A 77 10.56 5.34 5.87
CA TYR A 77 10.56 4.12 5.06
C TYR A 77 9.82 4.30 3.74
N LEU A 78 8.62 4.89 3.76
CA LEU A 78 7.83 5.20 2.56
C LEU A 78 8.54 6.21 1.65
N GLY A 79 9.20 7.22 2.21
CA GLY A 79 9.93 8.23 1.44
C GLY A 79 11.10 7.67 0.60
N THR A 80 11.53 6.42 0.82
CA THR A 80 12.58 5.77 0.01
C THR A 80 12.09 5.19 -1.33
N TYR A 81 10.79 5.26 -1.61
CA TYR A 81 10.15 4.61 -2.76
C TYR A 81 10.43 5.31 -4.10
N PRO A 82 10.27 6.64 -4.23
CA PRO A 82 10.49 7.35 -5.49
C PRO A 82 11.87 7.09 -6.10
N GLU A 83 12.92 7.13 -5.28
CA GLU A 83 14.31 6.92 -5.70
C GLU A 83 14.58 5.53 -6.31
N ARG A 84 13.65 4.59 -6.13
CA ARG A 84 13.78 3.20 -6.59
C ARG A 84 12.71 2.79 -7.59
N ALA A 85 11.91 3.73 -8.10
CA ALA A 85 10.81 3.43 -9.02
C ALA A 85 11.28 2.62 -10.24
N GLU A 86 12.41 3.01 -10.86
CA GLU A 86 12.99 2.29 -12.00
C GLU A 86 13.41 0.86 -11.65
N GLN A 87 14.10 0.68 -10.52
CA GLN A 87 14.50 -0.64 -10.02
C GLN A 87 13.28 -1.50 -9.71
N ILE A 88 12.22 -0.91 -9.12
CA ILE A 88 10.96 -1.61 -8.84
C ILE A 88 10.32 -2.07 -10.15
N ALA A 89 10.23 -1.21 -11.16
CA ALA A 89 9.68 -1.55 -12.46
C ALA A 89 10.46 -2.67 -13.15
N GLN A 90 11.80 -2.59 -13.16
CA GLN A 90 12.64 -3.65 -13.75
C GLN A 90 12.43 -5.02 -13.09
N VAL A 91 12.39 -5.06 -11.76
CA VAL A 91 12.19 -6.34 -11.06
C VAL A 91 10.74 -6.82 -11.15
N THR A 92 9.76 -5.92 -11.23
CA THR A 92 8.37 -6.32 -11.51
C THR A 92 8.26 -6.99 -12.87
N ARG A 93 8.88 -6.42 -13.92
CA ARG A 93 8.88 -7.03 -15.27
C ARG A 93 9.49 -8.43 -15.28
N ALA A 94 10.67 -8.56 -14.68
CA ALA A 94 11.34 -9.86 -14.58
C ALA A 94 10.50 -10.89 -13.82
N LEU A 95 9.80 -10.46 -12.76
CA LEU A 95 8.87 -11.33 -12.03
C LEU A 95 7.65 -11.69 -12.87
N ASP A 96 7.04 -10.73 -13.57
CA ASP A 96 5.88 -10.99 -14.42
C ASP A 96 6.21 -12.02 -15.51
N ASP A 97 7.35 -11.86 -16.19
CA ASP A 97 7.85 -12.82 -17.18
C ASP A 97 8.02 -14.24 -16.58
N GLU A 98 8.49 -14.34 -15.33
CA GLU A 98 8.67 -15.61 -14.62
C GLU A 98 7.34 -16.29 -14.29
N ILE A 99 6.33 -15.52 -13.89
CA ILE A 99 5.07 -16.06 -13.35
C ILE A 99 3.89 -16.00 -14.32
N ALA A 100 4.07 -15.43 -15.52
CA ALA A 100 2.99 -15.15 -16.48
C ALA A 100 2.06 -16.33 -16.76
N ALA A 101 2.61 -17.56 -16.81
CA ALA A 101 1.86 -18.78 -17.11
C ALA A 101 0.84 -19.19 -16.02
N ASP A 102 1.05 -18.78 -14.77
CA ASP A 102 0.18 -19.11 -13.63
C ASP A 102 0.22 -18.00 -12.57
N ARG A 103 -0.01 -16.77 -13.05
CA ARG A 103 0.24 -15.52 -12.30
C ARG A 103 -0.51 -15.48 -10.97
N LEU A 104 -1.80 -15.82 -10.97
CA LEU A 104 -2.63 -15.77 -9.78
C LEU A 104 -2.14 -16.76 -8.71
N THR A 105 -1.85 -18.01 -9.08
CA THR A 105 -1.33 -19.02 -8.16
C THR A 105 0.01 -18.60 -7.56
N ALA A 106 0.91 -18.04 -8.38
CA ALA A 106 2.20 -17.55 -7.93
C ALA A 106 2.06 -16.38 -6.93
N VAL A 107 1.22 -15.39 -7.27
CA VAL A 107 0.92 -14.22 -6.42
C VAL A 107 0.30 -14.66 -5.08
N SER A 108 -0.64 -15.61 -5.07
CA SER A 108 -1.16 -16.23 -3.84
C SER A 108 -0.10 -17.02 -3.06
N GLY A 109 0.86 -17.63 -3.75
CA GLY A 109 2.03 -18.26 -3.12
C GLY A 109 2.89 -17.25 -2.34
N TYR A 110 3.14 -16.07 -2.91
CA TYR A 110 3.88 -15.00 -2.22
C TYR A 110 3.15 -14.51 -0.97
N ALA A 111 1.85 -14.28 -1.04
CA ALA A 111 1.07 -13.86 0.12
C ALA A 111 1.07 -14.90 1.25
N ARG A 112 0.88 -16.19 0.93
CA ARG A 112 0.97 -17.27 1.92
C ARG A 112 2.33 -17.30 2.64
N ARG A 113 3.44 -17.17 1.89
CA ARG A 113 4.80 -17.09 2.47
C ARG A 113 4.96 -15.86 3.36
N ALA A 114 4.44 -14.71 2.94
CA ALA A 114 4.48 -13.48 3.70
C ALA A 114 3.71 -13.58 5.03
N PHE A 115 2.52 -14.20 5.03
CA PHE A 115 1.75 -14.42 6.25
C PHE A 115 2.42 -15.40 7.20
N ALA A 116 2.96 -16.52 6.68
CA ALA A 116 3.73 -17.45 7.51
C ALA A 116 4.93 -16.74 8.17
N ARG A 117 5.63 -15.88 7.41
CA ARG A 117 6.74 -15.10 7.95
C ARG A 117 6.31 -14.10 9.02
N LEU A 118 5.18 -13.43 8.82
CA LEU A 118 4.61 -12.53 9.83
C LEU A 118 4.26 -13.29 11.12
N ASP A 119 3.67 -14.47 11.00
CA ASP A 119 3.31 -15.32 12.14
C ASP A 119 4.56 -15.80 12.91
N GLU A 120 5.68 -16.04 12.22
CA GLU A 120 6.98 -16.34 12.85
C GLU A 120 7.58 -15.15 13.62
N LEU A 121 7.48 -13.94 13.05
CA LEU A 121 8.11 -12.73 13.61
C LEU A 121 7.31 -12.14 14.77
N SER A 122 5.98 -12.12 14.66
CA SER A 122 5.07 -11.40 15.57
C SER A 122 5.19 -11.74 17.07
N PRO A 123 5.56 -12.97 17.51
CA PRO A 123 5.66 -13.27 18.93
C PRO A 123 6.94 -12.73 19.59
N THR A 124 7.97 -12.41 18.81
CA THR A 124 9.32 -12.14 19.34
C THR A 124 9.95 -10.84 18.86
N GLU A 125 9.55 -10.34 17.70
CA GLU A 125 10.20 -9.19 17.05
C GLU A 125 9.32 -7.95 17.08
N THR A 126 9.83 -6.88 17.70
CA THR A 126 9.22 -5.53 17.62
C THR A 126 9.78 -4.72 16.46
N VAL A 127 11.06 -4.95 16.13
CA VAL A 127 11.78 -4.28 15.04
C VAL A 127 12.36 -5.36 14.14
N VAL A 128 12.28 -5.15 12.83
CA VAL A 128 12.78 -6.09 11.83
C VAL A 128 13.66 -5.37 10.81
N GLN A 129 14.66 -6.06 10.30
CA GLN A 129 15.44 -5.64 9.15
C GLN A 129 14.60 -5.87 7.91
N ALA A 130 14.10 -4.80 7.29
CA ALA A 130 13.45 -4.86 5.99
C ALA A 130 14.45 -4.47 4.87
N ARG A 131 14.02 -4.56 3.61
CA ARG A 131 14.88 -4.26 2.43
C ARG A 131 15.50 -2.86 2.44
N ARG A 132 14.82 -1.89 3.06
CA ARG A 132 15.21 -0.46 3.03
C ARG A 132 15.82 0.01 4.35
N GLY A 133 15.95 -0.87 5.33
CA GLY A 133 16.44 -0.54 6.66
C GLY A 133 15.63 -1.22 7.77
N PRO A 134 16.07 -1.07 9.02
CA PRO A 134 15.30 -1.50 10.18
C PRO A 134 14.02 -0.67 10.29
N ILE A 135 12.90 -1.31 10.62
CA ILE A 135 11.59 -0.68 10.81
C ILE A 135 10.84 -1.46 11.90
N THR A 136 9.88 -0.83 12.59
CA THR A 136 9.00 -1.60 13.48
C THR A 136 8.22 -2.65 12.68
N LEU A 137 7.98 -3.84 13.24
CA LEU A 137 7.20 -4.88 12.57
C LEU A 137 5.79 -4.37 12.22
N ARG A 138 5.21 -3.56 13.12
CA ARG A 138 3.94 -2.87 12.91
C ARG A 138 3.97 -1.99 11.66
N ASP A 139 4.96 -1.10 11.53
CA ASP A 139 5.04 -0.20 10.37
C ASP A 139 5.42 -0.96 9.09
N MET A 140 6.14 -2.08 9.20
CA MET A 140 6.37 -2.97 8.08
C MET A 140 5.06 -3.55 7.56
N VAL A 141 4.18 -4.03 8.44
CA VAL A 141 2.84 -4.53 8.09
C VAL A 141 1.99 -3.42 7.51
N VAL A 142 1.92 -2.24 8.15
CA VAL A 142 1.18 -1.09 7.62
C VAL A 142 1.66 -0.69 6.23
N SER A 143 2.98 -0.71 5.97
CA SER A 143 3.50 -0.44 4.63
C SER A 143 2.95 -1.43 3.59
N ARG A 144 2.71 -2.69 3.95
CA ARG A 144 2.09 -3.67 3.05
C ARG A 144 0.60 -3.40 2.84
N VAL A 145 -0.13 -3.01 3.89
CA VAL A 145 -1.55 -2.62 3.76
C VAL A 145 -1.69 -1.44 2.79
N ILE A 146 -0.80 -0.44 2.91
CA ILE A 146 -0.75 0.70 1.97
C ILE A 146 -0.55 0.22 0.54
N GLU A 147 0.44 -0.64 0.29
CA GLU A 147 0.73 -1.16 -1.06
C GLU A 147 -0.47 -1.91 -1.64
N LEU A 148 -1.11 -2.80 -0.86
CA LEU A 148 -2.26 -3.56 -1.34
C LEU A 148 -3.47 -2.66 -1.60
N VAL A 149 -3.77 -1.70 -0.72
CA VAL A 149 -4.91 -0.77 -0.89
C VAL A 149 -4.70 0.12 -2.11
N VAL A 150 -3.50 0.69 -2.27
CA VAL A 150 -3.17 1.56 -3.39
C VAL A 150 -3.23 0.79 -4.71
N HIS A 151 -2.61 -0.38 -4.78
CA HIS A 151 -2.58 -1.15 -6.03
C HIS A 151 -3.89 -1.88 -6.33
N ALA A 152 -4.72 -2.17 -5.33
CA ALA A 152 -6.10 -2.57 -5.55
C ALA A 152 -6.93 -1.43 -6.18
N ASP A 153 -6.75 -0.17 -5.73
CA ASP A 153 -7.38 0.99 -6.37
C ASP A 153 -6.84 1.23 -7.80
N ASP A 154 -5.55 1.00 -8.04
CA ASP A 154 -4.96 1.06 -9.38
C ASP A 154 -5.57 0.01 -10.31
N LEU A 155 -5.77 -1.22 -9.84
CA LEU A 155 -6.43 -2.30 -10.60
C LEU A 155 -7.90 -1.98 -10.88
N GLU A 156 -8.66 -1.50 -9.88
CA GLU A 156 -10.06 -1.07 -10.09
C GLU A 156 -10.19 0.01 -11.16
N ARG A 157 -9.24 0.96 -11.22
CA ARG A 157 -9.23 2.02 -12.24
C ARG A 157 -8.78 1.52 -13.60
N SER A 158 -7.94 0.49 -13.64
CA SER A 158 -7.50 -0.16 -14.88
C SER A 158 -8.60 -1.05 -15.47
N LEU A 159 -9.54 -1.52 -14.65
CA LEU A 159 -10.65 -2.40 -15.02
C LEU A 159 -12.02 -1.79 -14.66
N PRO A 160 -12.40 -0.63 -15.26
CA PRO A 160 -13.60 0.11 -14.86
C PRO A 160 -14.91 -0.62 -15.12
N GLY A 161 -14.90 -1.70 -15.91
CA GLY A 161 -16.07 -2.55 -16.19
C GLY A 161 -16.43 -3.51 -15.06
N VAL A 162 -15.58 -3.68 -14.04
CA VAL A 162 -15.81 -4.59 -12.93
C VAL A 162 -16.58 -3.88 -11.82
N ALA A 163 -17.80 -4.37 -11.54
CA ALA A 163 -18.68 -3.75 -10.56
C ALA A 163 -18.18 -3.93 -9.11
N GLU A 164 -17.65 -5.11 -8.80
CA GLU A 164 -17.09 -5.40 -7.48
C GLU A 164 -15.81 -4.61 -7.21
N LYS A 165 -15.64 -4.21 -5.95
CA LYS A 165 -14.48 -3.41 -5.50
C LYS A 165 -13.45 -4.29 -4.81
N ALA A 166 -12.20 -4.20 -5.26
CA ALA A 166 -11.02 -4.88 -4.72
C ALA A 166 -10.53 -4.27 -3.41
N VAL A 167 -10.80 -2.99 -3.17
CA VAL A 167 -10.39 -2.28 -1.94
C VAL A 167 -11.35 -2.56 -0.79
N ASP A 168 -10.83 -3.07 0.32
CA ASP A 168 -11.56 -3.21 1.57
C ASP A 168 -11.70 -1.86 2.28
N ARG A 169 -12.89 -1.60 2.82
CA ARG A 169 -13.19 -0.32 3.46
C ARG A 169 -12.39 -0.11 4.75
N GLY A 170 -12.26 -1.15 5.59
CA GLY A 170 -11.53 -1.04 6.85
C GLY A 170 -10.04 -0.84 6.62
N ALA A 171 -9.48 -1.55 5.63
CA ALA A 171 -8.10 -1.34 5.21
C ALA A 171 -7.86 0.07 4.64
N LEU A 172 -8.80 0.57 3.83
CA LEU A 172 -8.75 1.93 3.28
C LEU A 172 -8.78 2.99 4.40
N ASP A 173 -9.68 2.86 5.37
CA ASP A 173 -9.79 3.78 6.49
C ASP A 173 -8.51 3.78 7.35
N LEU A 174 -7.91 2.61 7.58
CA LEU A 174 -6.62 2.48 8.28
C LEU A 174 -5.50 3.18 7.51
N VAL A 175 -5.39 2.93 6.20
CA VAL A 175 -4.35 3.55 5.34
C VAL A 175 -4.51 5.06 5.31
N ALA A 176 -5.74 5.55 5.15
CA ALA A 176 -6.06 6.98 5.17
C ALA A 176 -5.63 7.63 6.50
N ALA A 177 -5.94 7.00 7.63
CA ALA A 177 -5.55 7.48 8.95
C ALA A 177 -4.01 7.50 9.15
N GLU A 178 -3.30 6.48 8.69
CA GLU A 178 -1.83 6.41 8.80
C GLU A 178 -1.12 7.45 7.93
N LEU A 179 -1.60 7.68 6.71
CA LEU A 179 -1.07 8.74 5.84
C LEU A 179 -1.37 10.13 6.40
N LEU A 180 -2.57 10.35 6.95
CA LEU A 180 -2.90 11.61 7.63
C LEU A 180 -1.99 11.85 8.83
N ARG A 181 -1.71 10.79 9.62
CA ARG A 181 -0.81 10.86 10.77
C ARG A 181 0.58 11.37 10.39
N ILE A 182 1.14 10.92 9.26
CA ILE A 182 2.44 11.40 8.77
C ILE A 182 2.41 12.92 8.57
N VAL A 183 1.35 13.43 7.97
CA VAL A 183 1.18 14.85 7.66
C VAL A 183 1.01 15.68 8.93
N VAL A 184 0.10 15.29 9.82
CA VAL A 184 -0.14 16.04 11.07
C VAL A 184 1.05 15.98 12.03
N THR A 185 1.82 14.88 12.03
CA THR A 185 3.04 14.76 12.85
C THR A 185 4.13 15.74 12.36
N ARG A 186 4.24 15.95 11.04
CA ARG A 186 5.23 16.86 10.46
C ARG A 186 4.82 18.33 10.54
N GLY A 187 3.52 18.62 10.38
CA GLY A 187 3.03 19.99 10.30
C GLY A 187 2.34 20.55 11.54
N GLY A 188 2.01 19.71 12.52
CA GLY A 188 1.37 20.14 13.77
C GLY A 188 -0.09 20.56 13.63
N TRP A 189 -0.79 20.11 12.58
CA TRP A 189 -2.20 20.44 12.32
C TRP A 189 -3.17 19.43 12.94
N SER A 190 -4.41 19.88 13.17
CA SER A 190 -5.51 19.05 13.66
C SER A 190 -6.51 18.82 12.52
N LEU A 191 -6.32 17.72 11.80
CA LEU A 191 -7.12 17.35 10.61
C LEU A 191 -7.83 16.01 10.81
N GLU A 192 -8.92 15.80 10.08
CA GLU A 192 -9.61 14.53 9.94
C GLU A 192 -9.84 14.17 8.47
N VAL A 193 -10.00 12.87 8.20
CA VAL A 193 -10.29 12.35 6.85
C VAL A 193 -11.79 12.41 6.60
N VAL A 194 -12.19 13.04 5.49
CA VAL A 194 -13.59 13.13 5.02
C VAL A 194 -13.84 12.14 3.88
N ASP A 195 -12.95 12.10 2.89
CA ASP A 195 -12.97 11.14 1.79
C ASP A 195 -11.67 10.32 1.83
N PRO A 196 -11.69 9.11 2.44
CA PRO A 196 -10.51 8.25 2.54
C PRO A 196 -9.88 7.92 1.20
N ARG A 197 -10.68 7.70 0.15
CA ARG A 197 -10.14 7.28 -1.14
C ARG A 197 -9.47 8.44 -1.86
N LEU A 198 -10.12 9.61 -1.88
CA LEU A 198 -9.52 10.81 -2.45
C LEU A 198 -8.26 11.20 -1.69
N TRP A 199 -8.30 11.14 -0.35
CA TRP A 199 -7.15 11.40 0.49
C TRP A 199 -5.97 10.47 0.16
N VAL A 200 -6.20 9.15 0.11
CA VAL A 200 -5.15 8.18 -0.22
C VAL A 200 -4.58 8.45 -1.61
N ARG A 201 -5.40 8.78 -2.60
CA ARG A 201 -4.91 9.09 -3.95
C ARG A 201 -4.03 10.35 -4.00
N LEU A 202 -4.42 11.42 -3.33
CA LEU A 202 -3.60 12.64 -3.20
C LEU A 202 -2.30 12.34 -2.44
N ALA A 203 -2.40 11.65 -1.31
CA ALA A 203 -1.26 11.33 -0.45
C ALA A 203 -0.24 10.40 -1.12
N THR A 204 -0.66 9.61 -2.11
CA THR A 204 0.19 8.67 -2.84
C THR A 204 0.51 9.11 -4.27
N GLY A 205 0.10 10.32 -4.68
CA GLY A 205 0.38 10.84 -6.02
C GLY A 205 -0.41 10.18 -7.16
N ARG A 206 -1.44 9.39 -6.83
CA ARG A 206 -2.36 8.75 -7.80
C ARG A 206 -3.39 9.72 -8.36
N THR A 207 -3.52 10.88 -7.74
CA THR A 207 -4.19 12.09 -8.24
C THR A 207 -3.19 13.25 -8.11
N PRO A 208 -3.03 14.11 -9.13
CA PRO A 208 -2.24 15.32 -9.02
C PRO A 208 -2.70 16.19 -7.84
N TYR A 209 -1.77 16.89 -7.21
CA TYR A 209 -2.13 17.78 -6.11
C TYR A 209 -3.05 18.90 -6.59
N ASP A 210 -4.18 19.05 -5.90
CA ASP A 210 -5.14 20.14 -6.08
C ASP A 210 -5.72 20.54 -4.72
N VAL A 211 -5.86 21.84 -4.49
CA VAL A 211 -6.28 22.39 -3.19
C VAL A 211 -7.77 22.18 -2.92
N ASP A 212 -8.60 22.17 -3.96
CA ASP A 212 -10.04 21.95 -3.84
C ASP A 212 -10.30 20.46 -3.59
N ASP A 213 -9.55 19.57 -4.24
CA ASP A 213 -9.56 18.14 -3.97
C ASP A 213 -9.11 17.84 -2.53
N LEU A 214 -8.05 18.52 -2.06
CA LEU A 214 -7.59 18.39 -0.69
C LEU A 214 -8.66 18.82 0.33
N ALA A 215 -9.35 19.94 0.07
CA ALA A 215 -10.44 20.44 0.92
C ALA A 215 -11.69 19.55 0.90
N ARG A 216 -11.86 18.69 -0.13
CA ARG A 216 -12.88 17.63 -0.14
C ARG A 216 -12.43 16.37 0.58
N ALA A 217 -11.13 16.10 0.57
CA ALA A 217 -10.55 14.90 1.17
C ALA A 217 -10.38 15.01 2.69
N LEU A 218 -10.04 16.20 3.20
CA LEU A 218 -9.74 16.47 4.61
C LEU A 218 -10.56 17.64 5.14
N ALA A 219 -10.81 17.63 6.46
CA ALA A 219 -11.40 18.75 7.19
C ALA A 219 -10.58 19.09 8.45
N PRO A 220 -10.60 20.35 8.92
CA PRO A 220 -10.08 20.69 10.23
C PRO A 220 -10.96 20.12 11.34
N LEU A 221 -10.34 19.62 12.42
CA LEU A 221 -11.07 19.15 13.60
C LEU A 221 -11.77 20.28 14.37
N HIS A 222 -11.28 21.51 14.22
CA HIS A 222 -11.82 22.69 14.87
C HIS A 222 -12.34 23.67 13.83
N THR A 223 -13.54 24.19 14.06
CA THR A 223 -14.23 25.09 13.10
C THR A 223 -13.54 26.45 12.93
N SER A 224 -12.58 26.79 13.80
CA SER A 224 -11.72 27.97 13.68
C SER A 224 -10.56 27.78 12.70
N ASP A 225 -10.24 26.54 12.34
CA ASP A 225 -9.05 26.20 11.57
C ASP A 225 -9.42 26.05 10.08
N SER A 226 -8.39 25.92 9.23
CA SER A 226 -8.55 25.67 7.80
C SER A 226 -7.64 24.51 7.37
N VAL A 227 -7.99 23.87 6.26
CA VAL A 227 -7.11 22.86 5.66
C VAL A 227 -5.85 23.57 5.14
N PRO A 228 -4.64 23.20 5.62
CA PRO A 228 -3.40 23.84 5.18
C PRO A 228 -3.04 23.44 3.75
N ASP A 229 -2.24 24.25 3.07
CA ASP A 229 -1.62 23.86 1.80
C ASP A 229 -0.55 22.79 2.04
N LEU A 230 -0.79 21.58 1.52
CA LEU A 230 0.11 20.44 1.63
C LEU A 230 0.97 20.21 0.38
N GLY A 231 0.99 21.13 -0.57
CA GLY A 231 1.68 20.94 -1.86
C GLY A 231 3.19 20.73 -1.75
N ARG A 232 3.82 21.12 -0.63
CA ARG A 232 5.24 20.85 -0.34
C ARG A 232 5.49 19.51 0.35
N MET A 233 4.43 18.85 0.81
CA MET A 233 4.50 17.58 1.54
C MET A 233 3.99 16.40 0.72
N LEU A 234 3.12 16.66 -0.26
CA LEU A 234 2.53 15.63 -1.10
C LEU A 234 3.21 15.55 -2.48
N PRO A 235 3.29 14.34 -3.06
CA PRO A 235 2.89 13.07 -2.47
C PRO A 235 3.87 12.57 -1.38
N LEU A 236 3.40 11.68 -0.51
CA LEU A 236 4.21 11.01 0.52
C LEU A 236 4.99 9.81 -0.02
N LEU A 237 4.65 9.34 -1.23
CA LEU A 237 5.11 8.13 -1.90
C LEU A 237 5.43 8.40 -3.36
#